data_AF-A0A7J5EIU1-F1
#
_entry.id   AF-A0A7J5EIU1-F1
#
_cell.length_a   1.000
_cell.length_b   1.000
_cell.length_c   1.000
_cell.angle_alpha   90.00
_cell.angle_beta   90.00
_cell.angle_gamma   90.00
#
_symmetry.space_group_name_H-M   'P 1'
#
loop_
_entity.id
_entity.type
_entity.pdbx_description
1 polymer ?
#
loop_
_entity_poly.entity_id
_entity_poly.type
_entity_poly.pdbx_seq_one_letter_code
_entity_poly.pdbx_strand_id
1 'polypeptide(L)'
;MLPGPRGGRRGGRTTDALGTAARLARLPRHGAARTGGSRRRGRLQPDAEPPRAARGVRGSATDRALDLTLTPAERLGDGERDELVRTFFDADWHRQIFVHSRYRELFDARETGRVLHVQELRDLQMWFNLAWCCHELRTGEVALPGGDTASVARFVAKGRDFTVDDIAAMVAEQRKVLRAIVPLYRELAEAGRVELTTTPYYHPILPILVEPERATVDRDGAVTPMGLSFGDDAEAHVARAVRAHAAWFGRPPVGLWPAEGAVSDAMLPLLARHGVRWIATDQGVLARSGRWGYEAARPPVRHAVYRAEHGDARVAIFFRDTQLSDAIGFWLHRRDPEMAAADLVDAMVDRARSLPAEGDYVLTIALDGENAWGGYVDDGRPFLEALYRRLAASPELETTTCARFLAEHPVDELPRVHALATASWIDEAGSRPGADLGTWIGEHDENAA
;
A
#
# COMPACT_ATOMS: atom_id res chain seq x y z
N MET A 1 5.20 26.35 69.20
CA MET A 1 4.40 25.12 69.38
C MET A 1 3.72 24.82 68.06
N LEU A 2 3.97 23.62 67.52
CA LEU A 2 3.45 22.96 66.30
C LEU A 2 1.92 22.68 66.37
N PRO A 3 1.23 22.11 65.34
CA PRO A 3 1.71 21.48 64.09
C PRO A 3 0.93 21.81 62.78
N GLY A 4 1.47 21.35 61.63
CA GLY A 4 0.89 21.44 60.27
C GLY A 4 -0.21 20.40 59.93
N PRO A 5 -0.59 20.26 58.64
CA PRO A 5 0.05 19.22 57.83
C PRO A 5 0.27 19.53 56.32
N ARG A 6 1.43 19.05 55.85
CA ARG A 6 1.79 18.43 54.56
C ARG A 6 0.78 18.51 53.38
N GLY A 7 1.08 19.37 52.42
CA GLY A 7 0.61 19.27 51.03
C GLY A 7 1.61 18.49 50.17
N GLY A 8 1.20 17.32 49.67
CA GLY A 8 2.02 16.46 48.81
C GLY A 8 2.15 16.99 47.40
N ARG A 9 3.39 17.12 46.91
CA ARG A 9 3.72 17.23 45.48
C ARG A 9 3.57 15.85 44.85
N ARG A 10 2.69 15.70 43.86
CA ARG A 10 2.77 14.64 42.84
C ARG A 10 2.93 15.31 41.48
N GLY A 11 4.13 15.18 40.92
CA GLY A 11 4.39 15.49 39.52
C GLY A 11 3.73 14.41 38.65
N GLY A 12 2.81 14.83 37.80
CA GLY A 12 2.31 13.99 36.70
C GLY A 12 3.34 14.02 35.57
N ARG A 13 3.98 12.87 35.32
CA ARG A 13 4.68 12.61 34.07
C ARG A 13 3.61 12.29 33.02
N THR A 14 3.43 13.18 32.07
CA THR A 14 2.81 12.87 30.77
C THR A 14 3.80 12.00 30.00
N THR A 15 3.49 10.73 29.82
CA THR A 15 4.25 9.82 28.96
C THR A 15 3.79 10.02 27.53
N ASP A 16 4.66 10.60 26.71
CA ASP A 16 4.59 10.58 25.25
C ASP A 16 4.52 9.14 24.75
N ALA A 17 3.44 8.81 24.04
CA ALA A 17 3.21 7.53 23.39
C ALA A 17 3.29 7.67 21.86
N LEU A 18 4.38 8.28 21.37
CA LEU A 18 4.67 8.47 19.93
C LEU A 18 6.04 7.91 19.51
N GLY A 19 6.67 7.05 20.32
CA GLY A 19 8.05 6.62 20.14
C GLY A 19 8.30 5.15 19.80
N THR A 20 7.31 4.37 19.34
CA THR A 20 7.47 2.90 19.24
C THR A 20 6.93 2.30 17.93
N ALA A 21 7.28 2.89 16.80
CA ALA A 21 7.05 2.28 15.48
C ALA A 21 8.31 2.26 14.56
N ALA A 22 9.45 2.78 15.01
CA ALA A 22 10.69 2.81 14.21
C ALA A 22 11.81 2.01 14.89
N ARG A 23 11.70 0.67 14.88
CA ARG A 23 12.85 -0.23 15.11
C ARG A 23 12.44 -1.66 14.78
N LEU A 24 12.96 -2.16 13.67
CA LEU A 24 13.15 -3.56 13.19
C LEU A 24 13.15 -3.42 11.65
N ALA A 25 14.20 -3.67 10.86
CA ALA A 25 15.29 -4.61 10.98
C ALA A 25 16.56 -4.09 10.29
N ARG A 26 17.72 -4.18 10.97
CA ARG A 26 19.04 -4.19 10.33
C ARG A 26 19.62 -5.59 10.51
N LEU A 27 19.76 -6.34 9.43
CA LEU A 27 20.56 -7.57 9.40
C LEU A 27 22.02 -7.23 8.99
N PRO A 28 23.05 -7.93 9.52
CA PRO A 28 24.44 -7.62 9.23
C PRO A 28 24.85 -8.16 7.84
N ARG A 29 25.55 -7.34 7.05
CA ARG A 29 26.15 -7.74 5.77
C ARG A 29 27.62 -8.15 5.99
N HIS A 30 27.94 -9.39 5.62
CA HIS A 30 29.33 -9.85 5.45
C HIS A 30 29.94 -9.25 4.18
N GLY A 31 31.18 -8.79 4.29
CA GLY A 31 31.90 -8.08 3.24
C GLY A 31 32.32 -8.97 2.06
N ALA A 32 32.43 -8.35 0.88
CA ALA A 32 33.15 -8.92 -0.25
C ALA A 32 33.98 -7.83 -0.95
N ALA A 33 35.18 -8.25 -1.35
CA ALA A 33 36.28 -7.44 -1.80
C ALA A 33 36.15 -6.92 -3.25
N ARG A 34 36.89 -5.84 -3.52
CA ARG A 34 37.06 -5.15 -4.81
C ARG A 34 37.74 -6.02 -5.88
N THR A 35 37.17 -6.03 -7.08
CA THR A 35 37.83 -6.00 -8.42
C THR A 35 36.74 -5.49 -9.39
N GLY A 36 36.92 -4.69 -10.45
CA GLY A 36 38.05 -4.28 -11.25
C GLY A 36 37.68 -4.42 -12.75
N GLY A 37 37.15 -3.35 -13.37
CA GLY A 37 37.34 -3.09 -14.81
C GLY A 37 36.25 -3.46 -15.85
N SER A 38 36.12 -2.53 -16.82
CA SER A 38 35.69 -2.70 -18.22
C SER A 38 34.20 -2.57 -18.61
N ARG A 39 33.88 -1.39 -19.19
CA ARG A 39 32.67 -1.07 -19.95
C ARG A 39 32.54 -1.96 -21.21
N ARG A 40 31.37 -2.58 -21.40
CA ARG A 40 30.89 -3.01 -22.73
C ARG A 40 29.42 -2.64 -22.90
N ARG A 41 29.12 -1.91 -23.98
CA ARG A 41 27.77 -1.63 -24.46
C ARG A 41 27.14 -2.94 -24.94
N GLY A 42 26.07 -3.39 -24.29
CA GLY A 42 25.28 -4.55 -24.70
C GLY A 42 23.95 -4.11 -25.31
N ARG A 43 23.70 -4.52 -26.56
CA ARG A 43 22.36 -4.45 -27.19
C ARG A 43 21.38 -5.28 -26.37
N LEU A 44 20.22 -4.71 -26.05
CA LEU A 44 19.09 -5.44 -25.48
C LEU A 44 18.48 -6.35 -26.57
N GLN A 45 18.51 -7.66 -26.31
CA GLN A 45 17.77 -8.68 -27.08
C GLN A 45 16.33 -8.76 -26.53
N PRO A 46 15.29 -8.91 -27.37
CA PRO A 46 13.91 -8.90 -26.94
C PRO A 46 13.39 -10.32 -26.69
N ASP A 47 13.86 -10.96 -25.61
CA ASP A 47 13.23 -12.18 -25.11
C ASP A 47 12.55 -11.85 -23.78
N ALA A 48 11.27 -11.48 -23.87
CA ALA A 48 10.43 -11.24 -22.71
C ALA A 48 10.12 -12.58 -22.03
N GLU A 49 10.93 -12.97 -21.05
CA GLU A 49 10.47 -13.92 -20.04
C GLU A 49 9.19 -13.35 -19.38
N PRO A 50 8.16 -14.19 -19.13
CA PRO A 50 6.97 -13.73 -18.44
C PRO A 50 7.31 -13.27 -17.01
N PRO A 51 6.56 -12.30 -16.45
CA PRO A 51 6.79 -11.76 -15.10
C PRO A 51 7.01 -12.85 -14.04
N ARG A 52 7.85 -12.60 -13.02
CA ARG A 52 7.92 -13.49 -11.84
C ARG A 52 6.53 -13.75 -11.22
N ALA A 53 5.63 -12.77 -11.27
CA ALA A 53 4.22 -12.93 -10.89
C ALA A 53 3.48 -13.99 -11.72
N ALA A 54 3.76 -14.10 -13.03
CA ALA A 54 3.23 -15.15 -13.89
C ALA A 54 3.80 -16.54 -13.56
N ARG A 55 5.00 -16.62 -12.95
CA ARG A 55 5.54 -17.88 -12.39
C ARG A 55 4.83 -18.29 -11.10
N GLY A 56 4.36 -17.33 -10.30
CA GLY A 56 3.49 -17.58 -9.14
C GLY A 56 2.19 -18.26 -9.52
N VAL A 57 1.58 -17.85 -10.64
CA VAL A 57 0.37 -18.50 -11.20
C VAL A 57 0.68 -19.91 -11.76
N ARG A 58 1.92 -20.17 -12.19
CA ARG A 58 2.39 -21.50 -12.62
C ARG A 58 2.88 -22.41 -11.47
N GLY A 59 2.76 -21.97 -10.22
CA GLY A 59 2.97 -22.81 -9.03
C GLY A 59 4.41 -23.12 -8.64
N SER A 60 5.42 -22.46 -9.25
CA SER A 60 6.84 -22.70 -8.94
C SER A 60 7.48 -21.60 -8.08
N ALA A 61 6.78 -20.51 -7.80
CA ALA A 61 7.26 -19.48 -6.89
C ALA A 61 6.91 -19.86 -5.46
N THR A 62 7.87 -19.68 -4.56
CA THR A 62 7.71 -19.86 -3.11
C THR A 62 8.28 -18.64 -2.39
N ASP A 63 7.97 -18.53 -1.11
CA ASP A 63 8.54 -17.57 -0.18
C ASP A 63 8.89 -18.30 1.13
N ARG A 64 9.64 -17.62 2.01
CA ARG A 64 10.14 -18.25 3.23
C ARG A 64 9.02 -18.67 4.19
N ALA A 65 7.94 -17.91 4.27
CA ALA A 65 6.80 -18.27 5.12
C ALA A 65 6.07 -19.49 4.56
N LEU A 66 5.91 -19.60 3.23
CA LEU A 66 5.35 -20.79 2.59
C LEU A 66 6.25 -22.02 2.76
N ASP A 67 7.57 -21.87 2.60
CA ASP A 67 8.54 -22.96 2.80
C ASP A 67 8.50 -23.48 4.25
N LEU A 68 8.47 -22.57 5.23
CA LEU A 68 8.33 -22.92 6.65
C LEU A 68 6.96 -23.52 6.95
N THR A 69 5.89 -23.07 6.30
CA THR A 69 4.54 -23.65 6.44
C THR A 69 4.50 -25.08 5.94
N LEU A 70 5.07 -25.35 4.76
CA LEU A 70 5.00 -26.67 4.11
C LEU A 70 6.01 -27.69 4.65
N THR A 71 7.06 -27.25 5.34
CA THR A 71 8.02 -28.16 5.97
C THR A 71 7.38 -28.82 7.19
N PRO A 72 7.27 -30.17 7.25
CA PRO A 72 6.70 -30.85 8.41
C PRO A 72 7.43 -30.45 9.69
N ALA A 73 6.68 -30.13 10.76
CA ALA A 73 7.23 -29.61 12.01
C ALA A 73 8.32 -30.51 12.63
N GLU A 74 8.24 -31.83 12.41
CA GLU A 74 9.23 -32.83 12.84
C GLU A 74 10.60 -32.61 12.18
N ARG A 75 10.61 -32.06 10.97
CA ARG A 75 11.80 -31.88 10.12
C ARG A 75 12.42 -30.51 10.23
N LEU A 76 11.75 -29.56 10.88
CA LEU A 76 12.30 -28.22 11.13
C LEU A 76 13.52 -28.34 12.03
N GLY A 77 14.64 -27.74 11.60
CA GLY A 77 15.82 -27.56 12.44
C GLY A 77 15.60 -26.46 13.49
N ASP A 78 16.47 -26.37 14.49
CA ASP A 78 16.31 -25.44 15.62
C ASP A 78 16.18 -23.97 15.17
N GLY A 79 17.04 -23.52 14.25
CA GLY A 79 16.96 -22.16 13.71
C GLY A 79 15.67 -21.87 12.93
N GLU A 80 15.10 -22.88 12.27
CA GLU A 80 13.82 -22.73 11.56
C GLU A 80 12.64 -22.68 12.53
N ARG A 81 12.70 -23.45 13.62
CA ARG A 81 11.70 -23.39 14.71
C ARG A 81 11.71 -22.02 15.38
N ASP A 82 12.90 -21.47 15.65
CA ASP A 82 13.04 -20.13 16.23
C ASP A 82 12.50 -19.05 15.29
N GLU A 83 12.82 -19.15 13.99
CA GLU A 83 12.28 -18.25 12.97
C GLU A 83 10.75 -18.33 12.89
N LEU A 84 10.21 -19.54 12.91
CA LEU A 84 8.77 -19.81 12.87
C LEU A 84 8.06 -19.18 14.08
N VAL A 85 8.53 -19.44 15.30
CA VAL A 85 7.96 -18.87 16.53
C VAL A 85 8.10 -17.34 16.57
N ARG A 86 9.13 -16.78 15.93
CA ARG A 86 9.32 -15.34 15.86
C ARG A 86 8.36 -14.66 14.87
N THR A 87 8.11 -15.27 13.72
CA THR A 87 7.42 -14.63 12.57
C THR A 87 5.95 -15.06 12.39
N PHE A 88 5.56 -16.25 12.84
CA PHE A 88 4.17 -16.74 12.69
C PHE A 88 3.18 -16.17 13.72
N PHE A 89 3.52 -15.02 14.30
CA PHE A 89 2.61 -14.15 15.05
C PHE A 89 2.58 -12.72 14.47
N ASP A 90 3.13 -12.51 13.27
CA ASP A 90 3.02 -11.25 12.53
C ASP A 90 1.59 -11.13 11.95
N ALA A 91 0.64 -10.83 12.84
CA ALA A 91 -0.79 -10.60 12.59
C ALA A 91 -1.36 -9.72 13.70
N ASP A 92 -2.52 -9.07 13.50
CA ASP A 92 -3.12 -8.25 14.55
C ASP A 92 -3.53 -9.11 15.76
N TRP A 93 -3.03 -8.74 16.93
CA TRP A 93 -3.22 -9.55 18.14
C TRP A 93 -4.69 -9.63 18.54
N HIS A 94 -5.43 -8.52 18.45
CA HIS A 94 -6.79 -8.43 18.95
C HIS A 94 -7.83 -8.91 17.96
N ARG A 95 -7.57 -8.78 16.66
CA ARG A 95 -8.51 -9.09 15.56
C ARG A 95 -8.23 -10.42 14.89
N GLN A 96 -6.97 -10.86 14.85
CA GLN A 96 -6.58 -12.06 14.11
C GLN A 96 -6.05 -13.18 15.02
N ILE A 97 -5.37 -12.86 16.13
CA ILE A 97 -4.80 -13.89 17.02
C ILE A 97 -5.76 -14.26 18.17
N PHE A 98 -6.11 -13.31 19.03
CA PHE A 98 -6.84 -13.57 20.28
C PHE A 98 -8.28 -14.03 20.09
N VAL A 99 -8.84 -13.81 18.90
CA VAL A 99 -10.17 -14.30 18.52
C VAL A 99 -10.21 -15.82 18.34
N HIS A 100 -9.05 -16.48 18.17
CA HIS A 100 -8.94 -17.93 18.01
C HIS A 100 -8.25 -18.55 19.23
N SER A 101 -8.98 -19.35 20.01
CA SER A 101 -8.50 -19.91 21.29
C SER A 101 -7.13 -20.59 21.18
N ARG A 102 -6.95 -21.46 20.17
CA ARG A 102 -5.69 -22.20 20.01
C ARG A 102 -4.55 -21.30 19.57
N TYR A 103 -4.80 -20.32 18.69
CA TYR A 103 -3.73 -19.42 18.26
C TYR A 103 -3.27 -18.54 19.44
N ARG A 104 -4.20 -18.07 20.27
CA ARG A 104 -3.92 -17.38 21.52
C ARG A 104 -3.10 -18.22 22.50
N GLU A 105 -3.44 -19.49 22.71
CA GLU A 105 -2.66 -20.39 23.57
C GLU A 105 -1.18 -20.47 23.14
N LEU A 106 -0.92 -20.51 21.83
CA LEU A 106 0.42 -20.56 21.26
C LEU A 106 1.16 -19.22 21.41
N PHE A 107 0.42 -18.11 21.25
CA PHE A 107 0.95 -16.76 21.49
C PHE A 107 1.37 -16.58 22.96
N ASP A 108 0.49 -16.93 23.91
CA ASP A 108 0.78 -16.83 25.35
C ASP A 108 1.97 -17.71 25.76
N ALA A 109 2.12 -18.88 25.12
CA ALA A 109 3.27 -19.75 25.31
C ALA A 109 4.58 -19.12 24.85
N ARG A 110 4.57 -18.45 23.69
CA ARG A 110 5.71 -17.70 23.17
C ARG A 110 6.10 -16.54 24.09
N GLU A 111 5.12 -15.79 24.60
CA GLU A 111 5.36 -14.67 25.54
C GLU A 111 5.97 -15.13 26.88
N THR A 112 5.62 -16.33 27.34
CA THR A 112 6.19 -16.92 28.55
C THR A 112 7.54 -17.62 28.32
N GLY A 113 8.06 -17.60 27.09
CA GLY A 113 9.30 -18.28 26.71
C GLY A 113 9.19 -19.80 26.71
N ARG A 114 7.97 -20.35 26.67
CA ARG A 114 7.73 -21.80 26.64
C ARG A 114 8.09 -22.35 25.27
N VAL A 115 8.93 -23.38 25.25
CA VAL A 115 9.25 -24.12 24.03
C VAL A 115 8.01 -24.85 23.53
N LEU A 116 7.67 -24.65 22.26
CA LEU A 116 6.56 -25.33 21.60
C LEU A 116 6.98 -26.72 21.12
N HIS A 117 6.17 -27.73 21.41
CA HIS A 117 6.39 -29.08 20.89
C HIS A 117 5.91 -29.22 19.44
N VAL A 118 6.28 -30.32 18.77
CA VAL A 118 6.01 -30.56 17.33
C VAL A 118 4.56 -30.30 16.93
N GLN A 119 3.58 -30.81 17.69
CA GLN A 119 2.16 -30.59 17.40
C GLN A 119 1.78 -29.10 17.51
N GLU A 120 2.34 -28.38 18.48
CA GLU A 120 2.08 -26.96 18.69
C GLU A 120 2.70 -26.09 17.59
N LEU A 121 3.90 -26.45 17.13
CA LEU A 121 4.52 -25.83 15.96
C LEU A 121 3.68 -26.05 14.70
N ARG A 122 3.09 -27.25 14.53
CA ARG A 122 2.20 -27.52 13.40
C ARG A 122 0.89 -26.73 13.48
N ASP A 123 0.33 -26.62 14.68
CA ASP A 123 -0.84 -25.77 14.89
C ASP A 123 -0.52 -24.29 14.62
N LEU A 124 0.70 -23.84 14.96
CA LEU A 124 1.18 -22.49 14.66
C LEU A 124 1.32 -22.26 13.15
N GLN A 125 1.89 -23.22 12.40
CA GLN A 125 1.93 -23.18 10.93
C GLN A 125 0.53 -22.99 10.33
N MET A 126 -0.45 -23.73 10.84
CA MET A 126 -1.83 -23.62 10.37
C MET A 126 -2.42 -22.25 10.71
N TRP A 127 -2.39 -21.85 11.98
CA TRP A 127 -3.12 -20.67 12.43
C TRP A 127 -2.59 -19.37 11.86
N PHE A 128 -1.27 -19.25 11.67
CA PHE A 128 -0.69 -18.11 10.96
C PHE A 128 -1.34 -17.93 9.58
N ASN A 129 -1.44 -19.02 8.81
CA ASN A 129 -2.04 -18.97 7.48
C ASN A 129 -3.55 -18.74 7.50
N LEU A 130 -4.28 -19.37 8.44
CA LEU A 130 -5.72 -19.16 8.58
C LEU A 130 -6.05 -17.72 8.97
N ALA A 131 -5.23 -17.08 9.80
CA ALA A 131 -5.43 -15.69 10.23
C ALA A 131 -5.36 -14.67 9.09
N TRP A 132 -4.60 -14.97 8.05
CA TRP A 132 -4.48 -14.16 6.82
C TRP A 132 -5.52 -14.49 5.74
N CYS A 133 -6.36 -15.52 5.96
CA CYS A 133 -7.52 -15.76 5.10
C CYS A 133 -8.65 -14.80 5.48
N CYS A 134 -9.26 -14.15 4.47
CA CYS A 134 -10.38 -13.24 4.70
C CYS A 134 -11.56 -13.93 5.41
N HIS A 135 -12.36 -13.15 6.12
CA HIS A 135 -13.49 -13.61 6.93
C HIS A 135 -14.38 -14.61 6.19
N GLU A 136 -14.72 -14.36 4.91
CA GLU A 136 -15.61 -15.22 4.13
C GLU A 136 -15.03 -16.61 3.89
N LEU A 137 -13.71 -16.74 3.69
CA LEU A 137 -13.05 -18.04 3.56
C LEU A 137 -13.02 -18.79 4.90
N ARG A 138 -12.95 -18.05 6.01
CA ARG A 138 -12.93 -18.61 7.37
C ARG A 138 -14.31 -19.04 7.84
N THR A 139 -15.39 -18.44 7.33
CA THR A 139 -16.76 -18.71 7.81
C THR A 139 -17.63 -19.47 6.81
N GLY A 140 -17.23 -19.58 5.54
CA GLY A 140 -18.04 -20.28 4.54
C GLY A 140 -17.28 -20.68 3.28
N GLU A 141 -18.04 -20.93 2.23
CA GLU A 141 -17.54 -21.22 0.88
C GLU A 141 -17.64 -19.96 0.01
N VAL A 142 -16.54 -19.64 -0.68
CA VAL A 142 -16.46 -18.50 -1.60
C VAL A 142 -16.43 -19.05 -3.03
N ALA A 143 -17.38 -18.60 -3.84
CA ALA A 143 -17.36 -18.86 -5.28
C ALA A 143 -16.27 -18.01 -5.95
N LEU A 144 -15.45 -18.65 -6.78
CA LEU A 144 -14.37 -18.02 -7.53
C LEU A 144 -14.74 -17.90 -9.01
N PRO A 145 -14.19 -16.90 -9.72
CA PRO A 145 -14.19 -16.88 -11.18
C PRO A 145 -13.77 -18.23 -11.77
N GLY A 146 -14.52 -18.69 -12.78
CA GLY A 146 -14.28 -20.00 -13.42
C GLY A 146 -15.04 -21.18 -12.80
N GLY A 147 -15.84 -20.96 -11.75
CA GLY A 147 -16.77 -21.96 -11.20
C GLY A 147 -16.23 -22.82 -10.06
N ASP A 148 -14.97 -22.60 -9.66
CA ASP A 148 -14.38 -23.23 -8.47
C ASP A 148 -14.94 -22.62 -7.17
N THR A 149 -14.80 -23.35 -6.06
CA THR A 149 -15.02 -22.83 -4.71
C THR A 149 -13.77 -22.98 -3.84
N ALA A 150 -13.61 -22.03 -2.91
CA ALA A 150 -12.57 -22.07 -1.89
C ALA A 150 -13.17 -21.90 -0.49
N SER A 151 -12.64 -22.63 0.48
CA SER A 151 -13.02 -22.51 1.88
C SER A 151 -11.94 -23.06 2.80
N VAL A 152 -11.67 -22.35 3.90
CA VAL A 152 -10.85 -22.84 5.01
C VAL A 152 -11.66 -23.03 6.29
N ALA A 153 -12.98 -22.86 6.24
CA ALA A 153 -13.88 -22.93 7.40
C ALA A 153 -13.77 -24.27 8.15
N ARG A 154 -13.57 -25.38 7.43
CA ARG A 154 -13.34 -26.70 8.04
C ARG A 154 -12.11 -26.76 8.95
N PHE A 155 -11.04 -26.02 8.61
CA PHE A 155 -9.83 -25.96 9.42
C PHE A 155 -10.01 -25.06 10.64
N VAL A 156 -10.72 -23.94 10.46
CA VAL A 156 -11.12 -23.07 11.58
C VAL A 156 -11.97 -23.84 12.59
N ALA A 157 -12.96 -24.61 12.11
CA ALA A 157 -13.82 -25.44 12.95
C ALA A 157 -13.06 -26.56 13.66
N LYS A 158 -12.06 -27.16 13.00
CA LYS A 158 -11.17 -28.16 13.61
C LYS A 158 -10.33 -27.54 14.75
N GLY A 159 -9.79 -26.34 14.53
CA GLY A 159 -9.20 -25.46 15.53
C GLY A 159 -7.85 -25.89 16.15
N ARG A 160 -7.54 -27.19 16.20
CA ARG A 160 -6.29 -27.73 16.75
C ARG A 160 -5.97 -29.13 16.19
N ASP A 161 -4.82 -29.67 16.60
CA ASP A 161 -4.39 -31.03 16.26
C ASP A 161 -4.34 -31.24 14.73
N PHE A 162 -3.81 -30.24 14.03
CA PHE A 162 -3.68 -30.29 12.58
C PHE A 162 -2.67 -31.34 12.17
N THR A 163 -2.85 -31.91 10.98
CA THR A 163 -1.95 -32.87 10.34
C THR A 163 -1.17 -32.18 9.22
N VAL A 164 -0.13 -32.84 8.71
CA VAL A 164 0.60 -32.36 7.52
C VAL A 164 -0.34 -32.28 6.30
N ASP A 165 -1.28 -33.21 6.18
CA ASP A 165 -2.27 -33.22 5.11
C ASP A 165 -3.25 -32.04 5.23
N ASP A 166 -3.62 -31.64 6.46
CA ASP A 166 -4.44 -30.44 6.68
C ASP A 166 -3.72 -29.18 6.18
N ILE A 167 -2.43 -29.03 6.50
CA ILE A 167 -1.62 -27.89 6.02
C ILE A 167 -1.58 -27.88 4.50
N ALA A 168 -1.27 -29.02 3.87
CA ALA A 168 -1.21 -29.13 2.42
C ALA A 168 -2.55 -28.79 1.76
N ALA A 169 -3.66 -29.23 2.37
CA ALA A 169 -5.00 -28.95 1.90
C ALA A 169 -5.38 -27.46 2.09
N MET A 170 -4.99 -26.82 3.20
CA MET A 170 -5.18 -25.38 3.40
C MET A 170 -4.40 -24.55 2.37
N VAL A 171 -3.14 -24.88 2.12
CA VAL A 171 -2.33 -24.22 1.07
C VAL A 171 -2.94 -24.43 -0.32
N ALA A 172 -3.57 -25.59 -0.56
CA ALA A 172 -4.29 -25.82 -1.81
C ALA A 172 -5.49 -24.86 -1.97
N GLU A 173 -6.22 -24.56 -0.89
CA GLU A 173 -7.30 -23.55 -0.90
C GLU A 173 -6.75 -22.14 -1.16
N GLN A 174 -5.66 -21.74 -0.49
CA GLN A 174 -4.99 -20.45 -0.76
C GLN A 174 -4.59 -20.33 -2.23
N ARG A 175 -4.06 -21.40 -2.83
CA ARG A 175 -3.69 -21.43 -4.25
C ARG A 175 -4.88 -21.27 -5.19
N LYS A 176 -6.08 -21.76 -4.82
CA LYS A 176 -7.31 -21.48 -5.60
C LYS A 176 -7.60 -19.98 -5.60
N VAL A 177 -7.56 -19.36 -4.43
CA VAL A 177 -7.81 -17.91 -4.27
C VAL A 177 -6.78 -17.09 -5.05
N LEU A 178 -5.49 -17.40 -4.94
CA LEU A 178 -4.43 -16.69 -5.67
C LEU A 178 -4.62 -16.74 -7.19
N ARG A 179 -5.06 -17.87 -7.75
CA ARG A 179 -5.35 -17.98 -9.19
C ARG A 179 -6.57 -17.17 -9.62
N ALA A 180 -7.51 -16.92 -8.69
CA ALA A 180 -8.74 -16.20 -8.96
C ALA A 180 -8.59 -14.67 -8.91
N ILE A 181 -7.51 -14.12 -8.32
CA ILE A 181 -7.32 -12.67 -8.14
C ILE A 181 -7.40 -11.91 -9.47
N VAL A 182 -6.56 -12.26 -10.45
CA VAL A 182 -6.51 -11.53 -11.73
C VAL A 182 -7.82 -11.69 -12.52
N PRO A 183 -8.39 -12.90 -12.69
CA PRO A 183 -9.70 -13.07 -13.31
C PRO A 183 -10.81 -12.23 -12.64
N LEU A 184 -10.86 -12.19 -11.31
CA LEU A 184 -11.86 -11.43 -10.56
C LEU A 184 -11.77 -9.93 -10.89
N TYR A 185 -10.57 -9.36 -10.79
CA TYR A 185 -10.39 -7.93 -11.10
C TYR A 185 -10.69 -7.62 -12.57
N ARG A 186 -10.39 -8.55 -13.49
CA ARG A 186 -10.78 -8.39 -14.90
C ARG A 186 -12.29 -8.35 -15.07
N GLU A 187 -13.04 -9.28 -14.49
CA GLU A 187 -14.51 -9.30 -14.53
C GLU A 187 -15.11 -8.01 -13.94
N LEU A 188 -14.58 -7.53 -12.81
CA LEU A 188 -15.00 -6.27 -12.19
C LEU A 188 -14.75 -5.06 -13.10
N ALA A 189 -13.60 -5.01 -13.77
CA ALA A 189 -13.24 -3.93 -14.68
C ALA A 189 -14.04 -3.97 -15.99
N GLU A 190 -14.36 -5.16 -16.51
CA GLU A 190 -15.23 -5.35 -17.68
C GLU A 190 -16.67 -4.95 -17.37
N ALA A 191 -17.15 -5.23 -16.16
CA ALA A 191 -18.45 -4.78 -15.67
C ALA A 191 -18.50 -3.28 -15.31
N GLY A 192 -17.39 -2.54 -15.46
CA GLY A 192 -17.32 -1.11 -15.15
C GLY A 192 -17.46 -0.79 -13.66
N ARG A 193 -17.23 -1.77 -12.79
CA ARG A 193 -17.33 -1.64 -11.32
C ARG A 193 -16.07 -1.03 -10.70
N VAL A 194 -14.92 -1.23 -11.34
CA VAL A 194 -13.62 -0.69 -10.91
C VAL A 194 -12.83 -0.19 -12.13
N GLU A 195 -11.94 0.77 -11.88
CA GLU A 195 -10.86 1.10 -12.80
C GLU A 195 -9.57 0.46 -12.27
N LEU A 196 -8.85 -0.26 -13.13
CA LEU A 196 -7.55 -0.85 -12.79
C LEU A 196 -6.44 0.06 -13.30
N THR A 197 -5.55 0.45 -12.40
CA THR A 197 -4.35 1.23 -12.71
C THR A 197 -3.12 0.35 -12.76
N THR A 198 -2.00 0.91 -13.21
CA THR A 198 -0.68 0.29 -13.05
C THR A 198 0.22 1.15 -12.18
N THR A 199 1.37 0.62 -11.81
CA THR A 199 2.49 1.36 -11.23
C THR A 199 3.78 1.03 -12.00
N PRO A 200 4.85 1.86 -11.96
CA PRO A 200 6.13 1.50 -12.57
C PRO A 200 6.59 0.09 -12.15
N TYR A 201 7.12 -0.70 -13.08
CA TYR A 201 7.08 -2.18 -12.97
C TYR A 201 7.73 -2.83 -11.74
N TYR A 202 8.76 -2.21 -11.14
CA TYR A 202 9.35 -2.66 -9.87
C TYR A 202 9.24 -1.57 -8.79
N HIS A 203 8.22 -0.71 -8.92
CA HIS A 203 7.94 0.39 -8.02
C HIS A 203 9.09 1.40 -7.79
N PRO A 204 9.95 1.76 -8.80
CA PRO A 204 10.96 2.79 -8.59
C PRO A 204 10.36 4.20 -8.49
N ILE A 205 11.05 5.06 -7.75
CA ILE A 205 10.76 6.50 -7.65
C ILE A 205 11.17 7.18 -8.96
N LEU A 206 10.23 7.28 -9.91
CA LEU A 206 10.49 7.80 -11.26
C LEU A 206 11.15 9.19 -11.29
N PRO A 207 10.76 10.17 -10.44
CA PRO A 207 11.42 11.47 -10.44
C PRO A 207 12.93 11.39 -10.22
N ILE A 208 13.40 10.50 -9.34
CA ILE A 208 14.82 10.30 -9.04
C ILE A 208 15.55 9.69 -10.24
N LEU A 209 14.92 8.73 -10.93
CA LEU A 209 15.52 8.13 -12.13
C LEU A 209 15.63 9.12 -13.28
N VAL A 210 14.63 10.00 -13.45
CA VAL A 210 14.60 10.95 -14.56
C VAL A 210 15.57 12.11 -14.32
N GLU A 211 15.44 12.78 -13.17
CA GLU A 211 16.17 14.02 -12.89
C GLU A 211 16.39 14.20 -11.37
N PRO A 212 17.36 13.47 -10.77
CA PRO A 212 17.59 13.44 -9.32
C PRO A 212 17.99 14.80 -8.74
N GLU A 213 18.61 15.66 -9.55
CA GLU A 213 19.02 17.02 -9.16
C GLU A 213 17.83 17.93 -8.79
N ARG A 214 16.62 17.60 -9.27
CA ARG A 214 15.41 18.35 -8.96
C ARG A 214 14.65 17.78 -7.78
N ALA A 215 15.13 16.70 -7.17
CA ALA A 215 14.53 16.13 -5.98
C ALA A 215 14.40 17.19 -4.88
N THR A 216 13.18 17.37 -4.39
CA THR A 216 12.97 18.17 -3.17
C THR A 216 13.51 17.36 -2.01
N VAL A 217 14.53 17.87 -1.33
CA VAL A 217 15.10 17.27 -0.12
C VAL A 217 15.33 18.39 0.89
N ASP A 218 14.53 18.43 1.95
CA ASP A 218 14.49 19.57 2.88
C ASP A 218 15.30 19.33 4.17
N ARG A 219 16.05 18.21 4.22
CA ARG A 219 16.96 17.85 5.30
C ARG A 219 18.26 18.64 5.22
N ASP A 220 18.69 19.20 6.34
CA ASP A 220 19.96 19.92 6.44
C ASP A 220 21.15 19.00 6.11
N GLY A 221 22.03 19.47 5.21
CA GLY A 221 23.22 18.73 4.79
C GLY A 221 22.98 17.66 3.71
N ALA A 222 21.76 17.52 3.20
CA ALA A 222 21.47 16.65 2.08
C ALA A 222 22.22 17.09 0.81
N VAL A 223 22.68 16.12 0.04
CA VAL A 223 23.33 16.34 -1.25
C VAL A 223 22.65 15.48 -2.28
N THR A 224 22.23 16.07 -3.40
CA THR A 224 21.72 15.32 -4.55
C THR A 224 22.84 15.04 -5.55
N PRO A 225 22.94 13.82 -6.11
CA PRO A 225 23.97 13.50 -7.07
C PRO A 225 23.72 14.21 -8.40
N MET A 226 24.70 15.00 -8.84
CA MET A 226 24.67 15.74 -10.12
C MET A 226 25.10 14.85 -11.28
N GLY A 227 24.48 15.04 -12.45
CA GLY A 227 24.80 14.40 -13.72
C GLY A 227 24.37 12.94 -13.83
N LEU A 228 23.62 12.42 -12.85
CA LEU A 228 23.02 11.09 -12.91
C LEU A 228 21.63 11.19 -13.52
N SER A 229 21.37 10.42 -14.57
CA SER A 229 20.02 10.21 -15.10
C SER A 229 19.93 8.79 -15.64
N PHE A 230 18.86 8.11 -15.26
CA PHE A 230 18.49 6.76 -15.65
C PHE A 230 17.16 6.78 -16.41
N GLY A 231 16.97 7.78 -17.28
CA GLY A 231 15.74 7.97 -18.06
C GLY A 231 15.35 6.74 -18.91
N ASP A 232 16.33 6.01 -19.45
CA ASP A 232 16.07 4.76 -20.19
C ASP A 232 15.52 3.65 -19.28
N ASP A 233 15.97 3.58 -18.02
CA ASP A 233 15.43 2.63 -17.04
C ASP A 233 14.02 3.04 -16.61
N ALA A 234 13.79 4.33 -16.35
CA ALA A 234 12.46 4.87 -16.08
C ALA A 234 11.47 4.52 -17.20
N GLU A 235 11.88 4.70 -18.46
CA GLU A 235 11.14 4.29 -19.66
C GLU A 235 10.88 2.80 -19.69
N ALA A 236 11.88 1.97 -19.41
CA ALA A 236 11.71 0.52 -19.35
C ALA A 236 10.68 0.10 -18.28
N HIS A 237 10.66 0.75 -17.11
CA HIS A 237 9.69 0.45 -16.05
C HIS A 237 8.26 0.81 -16.44
N VAL A 238 8.03 1.98 -17.05
CA VAL A 238 6.68 2.37 -17.51
C VAL A 238 6.22 1.47 -18.67
N ALA A 239 7.08 1.24 -19.66
CA ALA A 239 6.75 0.40 -20.81
C ALA A 239 6.44 -1.06 -20.40
N ARG A 240 7.18 -1.61 -19.43
CA ARG A 240 6.91 -2.95 -18.88
C ARG A 240 5.61 -3.00 -18.10
N ALA A 241 5.33 -1.98 -17.29
CA ALA A 241 4.09 -1.87 -16.53
C ALA A 241 2.86 -1.87 -17.45
N VAL A 242 2.87 -1.01 -18.48
CA VAL A 242 1.78 -0.93 -19.46
C VAL A 242 1.58 -2.25 -20.22
N ARG A 243 2.66 -2.89 -20.67
CA ARG A 243 2.58 -4.21 -21.32
C ARG A 243 2.05 -5.29 -20.39
N ALA A 244 2.49 -5.30 -19.12
CA ALA A 244 2.04 -6.28 -18.14
C ALA A 244 0.54 -6.11 -17.83
N HIS A 245 0.09 -4.89 -17.61
CA HIS A 245 -1.32 -4.59 -17.40
C HIS A 245 -2.18 -5.04 -18.60
N ALA A 246 -1.74 -4.74 -19.83
CA ALA A 246 -2.42 -5.22 -21.03
C ALA A 246 -2.46 -6.76 -21.15
N ALA A 247 -1.39 -7.44 -20.78
CA ALA A 247 -1.33 -8.90 -20.79
C ALA A 247 -2.27 -9.54 -19.76
N TRP A 248 -2.42 -8.94 -18.58
CA TRP A 248 -3.25 -9.48 -17.50
C TRP A 248 -4.74 -9.13 -17.63
N PHE A 249 -5.04 -7.89 -18.02
CA PHE A 249 -6.40 -7.33 -18.00
C PHE A 249 -6.97 -7.04 -19.40
N GLY A 250 -6.24 -7.39 -20.46
CA GLY A 250 -6.70 -7.31 -21.86
C GLY A 250 -6.61 -5.91 -22.49
N ARG A 251 -6.21 -4.88 -21.74
CA ARG A 251 -6.08 -3.49 -22.22
C ARG A 251 -4.97 -2.73 -21.50
N PRO A 252 -4.30 -1.76 -22.13
CA PRO A 252 -3.37 -0.88 -21.43
C PRO A 252 -4.09 -0.06 -20.35
N PRO A 253 -3.38 0.33 -19.28
CA PRO A 253 -3.96 1.15 -18.21
C PRO A 253 -4.12 2.59 -18.68
N VAL A 254 -5.17 3.27 -18.19
CA VAL A 254 -5.37 4.70 -18.42
C VAL A 254 -4.69 5.53 -17.32
N GLY A 255 -4.70 5.01 -16.09
CA GLY A 255 -4.08 5.61 -14.92
C GLY A 255 -2.78 4.94 -14.50
N LEU A 256 -1.88 5.73 -13.92
CA LEU A 256 -0.67 5.24 -13.25
C LEU A 256 -0.60 5.76 -11.82
N TRP A 257 -0.44 4.86 -10.86
CA TRP A 257 -0.04 5.17 -9.50
C TRP A 257 1.48 5.35 -9.46
N PRO A 258 2.00 6.58 -9.30
CA PRO A 258 3.44 6.79 -9.14
C PRO A 258 3.89 6.12 -7.85
N ALA A 259 5.05 5.47 -7.87
CA ALA A 259 5.58 4.84 -6.67
C ALA A 259 5.67 5.89 -5.55
N GLU A 260 5.04 5.60 -4.42
CA GLU A 260 4.99 6.51 -3.27
C GLU A 260 4.40 7.89 -3.60
N GLY A 261 3.48 7.95 -4.57
CA GLY A 261 2.93 9.23 -5.05
C GLY A 261 4.00 10.19 -5.57
N ALA A 262 5.20 9.71 -5.89
CA ALA A 262 6.32 10.54 -6.31
C ALA A 262 6.14 11.06 -7.73
N VAL A 263 6.12 12.38 -7.88
CA VAL A 263 5.85 13.06 -9.14
C VAL A 263 6.91 14.11 -9.46
N SER A 264 7.05 14.44 -10.73
CA SER A 264 7.77 15.61 -11.26
C SER A 264 7.19 15.99 -12.62
N ASP A 265 7.43 17.21 -13.09
CA ASP A 265 7.05 17.57 -14.46
C ASP A 265 7.90 16.81 -15.51
N ALA A 266 9.15 16.50 -15.20
CA ALA A 266 10.11 15.86 -16.10
C ALA A 266 9.72 14.42 -16.49
N MET A 267 8.96 13.72 -15.65
CA MET A 267 8.46 12.38 -15.98
C MET A 267 7.22 12.38 -16.88
N LEU A 268 6.54 13.52 -17.06
CA LEU A 268 5.28 13.57 -17.81
C LEU A 268 5.42 13.18 -19.29
N PRO A 269 6.47 13.60 -20.04
CA PRO A 269 6.65 13.17 -21.43
C PRO A 269 6.80 11.65 -21.55
N LEU A 270 7.49 11.03 -20.60
CA LEU A 270 7.60 9.58 -20.50
C LEU A 270 6.22 8.93 -20.33
N LEU A 271 5.42 9.39 -19.38
CA LEU A 271 4.09 8.85 -19.12
C LEU A 271 3.16 9.00 -20.33
N ALA A 272 3.11 10.20 -20.92
CA ALA A 272 2.24 10.51 -22.04
C ALA A 272 2.53 9.65 -23.27
N ARG A 273 3.81 9.37 -23.57
CA ARG A 273 4.22 8.47 -24.68
C ARG A 273 3.67 7.04 -24.53
N HIS A 274 3.45 6.58 -23.30
CA HIS A 274 2.88 5.26 -23.02
C HIS A 274 1.37 5.26 -22.81
N GLY A 275 0.70 6.37 -23.14
CA GLY A 275 -0.76 6.47 -23.09
C GLY A 275 -1.35 6.67 -21.70
N VAL A 276 -0.52 6.96 -20.69
CA VAL A 276 -1.00 7.33 -19.34
C VAL A 276 -1.68 8.69 -19.41
N ARG A 277 -2.92 8.76 -18.93
CA ARG A 277 -3.76 9.97 -18.97
C ARG A 277 -3.90 10.64 -17.61
N TRP A 278 -3.71 9.89 -16.53
CA TRP A 278 -3.79 10.45 -15.19
C TRP A 278 -2.84 9.78 -14.19
N ILE A 279 -2.47 10.56 -13.18
CA ILE A 279 -1.70 10.15 -12.00
C ILE A 279 -2.36 10.70 -10.72
N ALA A 280 -1.99 10.16 -9.56
CA ALA A 280 -2.43 10.68 -8.27
C ALA A 280 -1.25 10.92 -7.32
N THR A 281 -1.37 11.91 -6.44
CA THR A 281 -0.40 12.22 -5.38
C THR A 281 -1.09 12.94 -4.22
N ASP A 282 -0.34 13.47 -3.25
CA ASP A 282 -0.86 14.09 -2.03
C ASP A 282 -1.08 15.61 -2.15
N GLN A 283 -2.07 16.14 -1.41
CA GLN A 283 -2.30 17.59 -1.30
C GLN A 283 -1.08 18.38 -0.79
N GLY A 284 -0.14 17.77 -0.09
CA GLY A 284 1.15 18.36 0.28
C GLY A 284 2.00 18.70 -0.95
N VAL A 285 1.96 17.85 -1.98
CA VAL A 285 2.57 18.15 -3.29
C VAL A 285 1.83 19.31 -3.95
N LEU A 286 0.49 19.35 -3.90
CA LEU A 286 -0.28 20.48 -4.42
C LEU A 286 0.11 21.79 -3.72
N ALA A 287 0.24 21.77 -2.39
CA ALA A 287 0.62 22.93 -1.59
C ALA A 287 2.02 23.46 -1.96
N ARG A 288 3.00 22.57 -2.11
CA ARG A 288 4.33 22.96 -2.61
C ARG A 288 4.28 23.50 -4.04
N SER A 289 3.45 22.88 -4.88
CA SER A 289 3.30 23.27 -6.29
C SER A 289 2.55 24.60 -6.49
N GLY A 290 1.80 25.03 -5.46
CA GLY A 290 0.94 26.21 -5.47
C GLY A 290 1.62 27.52 -5.06
N ARG A 291 2.88 27.49 -4.59
CA ARG A 291 3.61 28.64 -4.02
C ARG A 291 3.48 29.95 -4.81
N TRP A 292 3.28 29.87 -6.12
CA TRP A 292 3.28 31.00 -7.03
C TRP A 292 1.94 31.29 -7.73
N GLY A 293 0.83 30.63 -7.36
CA GLY A 293 -0.41 30.88 -8.10
C GLY A 293 -1.74 30.47 -7.47
N TYR A 294 -1.75 29.65 -6.41
CA TYR A 294 -2.98 29.39 -5.66
C TYR A 294 -2.72 29.03 -4.20
N GLU A 295 -3.73 29.24 -3.36
CA GLU A 295 -3.73 28.79 -1.97
C GLU A 295 -4.35 27.37 -1.90
N ALA A 296 -3.50 26.34 -1.87
CA ALA A 296 -3.93 24.94 -1.88
C ALA A 296 -4.84 24.55 -0.72
N ALA A 297 -4.83 25.30 0.38
CA ALA A 297 -5.69 25.05 1.53
C ALA A 297 -7.18 25.34 1.22
N ARG A 298 -7.49 26.19 0.24
CA ARG A 298 -8.87 26.56 -0.11
C ARG A 298 -9.61 25.34 -0.70
N PRO A 299 -10.84 25.02 -0.24
CA PRO A 299 -11.59 23.86 -0.73
C PRO A 299 -11.69 23.73 -2.27
N PRO A 300 -12.07 24.77 -3.04
CA PRO A 300 -12.17 24.64 -4.50
C PRO A 300 -10.83 24.43 -5.21
N VAL A 301 -9.71 24.75 -4.55
CA VAL A 301 -8.35 24.50 -5.06
C VAL A 301 -7.95 23.06 -4.71
N ARG A 302 -8.14 22.67 -3.45
CA ARG A 302 -7.77 21.33 -2.96
C ARG A 302 -8.49 20.19 -3.70
N HIS A 303 -9.77 20.39 -4.02
CA HIS A 303 -10.63 19.37 -4.61
C HIS A 303 -10.82 19.54 -6.12
N ALA A 304 -10.04 20.41 -6.76
CA ALA A 304 -9.97 20.44 -8.22
C ALA A 304 -9.08 19.30 -8.74
N VAL A 305 -9.41 18.79 -9.92
CA VAL A 305 -8.49 17.95 -10.71
C VAL A 305 -7.69 18.88 -11.61
N TYR A 306 -6.37 18.69 -11.64
CA TYR A 306 -5.49 19.58 -12.39
C TYR A 306 -4.89 18.89 -13.61
N ARG A 307 -4.41 19.68 -14.55
CA ARG A 307 -3.46 19.25 -15.57
C ARG A 307 -2.04 19.62 -15.18
N ALA A 308 -1.15 18.62 -15.16
CA ALA A 308 0.29 18.83 -15.13
C ALA A 308 0.85 18.84 -16.56
N GLU A 309 1.85 19.69 -16.80
CA GLU A 309 2.40 19.92 -18.14
C GLU A 309 3.93 19.95 -18.14
N HIS A 310 4.54 19.38 -19.19
CA HIS A 310 5.96 19.56 -19.51
C HIS A 310 6.17 19.50 -21.02
N GLY A 311 6.51 20.63 -21.63
CA GLY A 311 6.47 20.78 -23.09
C GLY A 311 5.05 20.51 -23.61
N ASP A 312 4.92 19.63 -24.60
CA ASP A 312 3.62 19.22 -25.15
C ASP A 312 2.93 18.10 -24.36
N ALA A 313 3.62 17.52 -23.37
CA ALA A 313 3.07 16.43 -22.57
C ALA A 313 2.10 16.96 -21.51
N ARG A 314 0.94 16.31 -21.40
CA ARG A 314 -0.16 16.70 -20.52
C ARG A 314 -0.77 15.47 -19.86
N VAL A 315 -0.89 15.49 -18.54
CA VAL A 315 -1.45 14.40 -17.74
C VAL A 315 -2.34 15.01 -16.66
N ALA A 316 -3.52 14.44 -16.41
CA ALA A 316 -4.35 14.85 -15.28
C ALA A 316 -3.72 14.38 -13.96
N ILE A 317 -3.82 15.19 -12.92
CA ILE A 317 -3.30 14.87 -11.59
C ILE A 317 -4.40 15.06 -10.54
N PHE A 318 -4.64 13.99 -9.80
CA PHE A 318 -5.58 13.95 -8.68
C PHE A 318 -4.81 14.10 -7.38
N PHE A 319 -5.25 15.03 -6.53
CA PHE A 319 -4.63 15.27 -5.23
C PHE A 319 -5.49 14.69 -4.12
N ARG A 320 -4.92 13.75 -3.39
CA ARG A 320 -5.51 13.02 -2.28
C ARG A 320 -5.80 13.96 -1.10
N ASP A 321 -6.97 13.80 -0.47
CA ASP A 321 -7.23 14.34 0.87
C ASP A 321 -6.52 13.47 1.90
N THR A 322 -5.37 13.95 2.39
CA THR A 322 -4.50 13.20 3.32
C THR A 322 -5.28 12.74 4.54
N GLN A 323 -6.03 13.66 5.15
CA GLN A 323 -6.70 13.44 6.44
C GLN A 323 -7.73 12.32 6.37
N LEU A 324 -8.65 12.36 5.39
CA LEU A 324 -9.66 11.31 5.27
C LEU A 324 -9.07 9.97 4.86
N SER A 325 -8.08 10.00 3.99
CA SER A 325 -7.42 8.77 3.54
C SER A 325 -6.64 8.10 4.69
N ASP A 326 -5.91 8.88 5.50
CA ASP A 326 -5.22 8.39 6.70
C ASP A 326 -6.19 7.93 7.79
N ALA A 327 -7.39 8.54 7.87
CA ALA A 327 -8.43 8.06 8.78
C ALA A 327 -8.77 6.59 8.50
N ILE A 328 -8.93 6.21 7.23
CA ILE A 328 -9.21 4.82 6.84
C ILE A 328 -8.01 3.92 7.17
N GLY A 329 -6.79 4.35 6.82
CA GLY A 329 -5.58 3.56 7.01
C GLY A 329 -5.20 3.33 8.47
N PHE A 330 -5.39 4.33 9.34
CA PHE A 330 -4.71 4.34 10.65
C PHE A 330 -5.63 4.52 11.87
N TRP A 331 -6.87 4.98 11.70
CA TRP A 331 -7.66 5.44 12.86
C TRP A 331 -9.06 4.85 12.97
N LEU A 332 -9.77 4.72 11.84
CA LEU A 332 -11.20 4.33 11.84
C LEU A 332 -11.42 2.88 12.28
N HIS A 333 -10.41 2.01 12.18
CA HIS A 333 -10.48 0.61 12.68
C HIS A 333 -10.74 0.49 14.19
N ARG A 334 -10.52 1.58 14.95
CA ARG A 334 -10.74 1.66 16.40
C ARG A 334 -12.19 2.00 16.78
N ARG A 335 -13.01 2.39 15.81
CA ARG A 335 -14.40 2.77 16.01
C ARG A 335 -15.34 1.62 15.65
N ASP A 336 -16.60 1.76 16.09
CA ASP A 336 -17.68 0.93 15.56
C ASP A 336 -17.79 1.11 14.04
N PRO A 337 -17.92 0.05 13.24
CA PRO A 337 -17.91 0.14 11.78
C PRO A 337 -18.98 1.06 11.17
N GLU A 338 -20.20 1.07 11.72
CA GLU A 338 -21.29 1.91 11.22
C GLU A 338 -21.05 3.38 11.55
N MET A 339 -20.58 3.66 12.77
CA MET A 339 -20.20 5.01 13.18
C MET A 339 -19.01 5.52 12.37
N ALA A 340 -17.99 4.69 12.16
CA ALA A 340 -16.81 5.04 11.37
C ALA A 340 -17.17 5.42 9.93
N ALA A 341 -18.06 4.64 9.30
CA ALA A 341 -18.56 4.94 7.97
C ALA A 341 -19.43 6.20 7.93
N ALA A 342 -20.26 6.43 8.96
CA ALA A 342 -21.03 7.66 9.09
C ALA A 342 -20.14 8.89 9.19
N ASP A 343 -19.20 8.89 10.14
CA ASP A 343 -18.26 10.00 10.38
C ASP A 343 -17.45 10.33 9.11
N LEU A 344 -17.02 9.31 8.38
CA LEU A 344 -16.27 9.49 7.14
C LEU A 344 -17.14 10.16 6.06
N VAL A 345 -18.35 9.65 5.82
CA VAL A 345 -19.25 10.21 4.80
C VAL A 345 -19.71 11.61 5.17
N ASP A 346 -20.03 11.87 6.44
CA ASP A 346 -20.39 13.20 6.92
C ASP A 346 -19.22 14.19 6.68
N ALA A 347 -17.98 13.76 6.96
CA ALA A 347 -16.80 14.58 6.68
C ALA A 347 -16.53 14.80 5.18
N MET A 348 -16.96 13.89 4.30
CA MET A 348 -16.95 14.06 2.84
C MET A 348 -18.02 15.06 2.40
N VAL A 349 -19.24 14.95 2.95
CA VAL A 349 -20.36 15.87 2.69
C VAL A 349 -20.02 17.29 3.16
N ASP A 350 -19.41 17.45 4.33
CA ASP A 350 -18.98 18.76 4.83
C ASP A 350 -17.95 19.42 3.90
N ARG A 351 -17.03 18.63 3.33
CA ARG A 351 -16.10 19.11 2.29
C ARG A 351 -16.87 19.55 1.05
N ALA A 352 -17.82 18.73 0.58
CA ALA A 352 -18.64 19.05 -0.58
C ALA A 352 -19.44 20.36 -0.38
N ARG A 353 -20.07 20.54 0.77
CA ARG A 353 -20.83 21.76 1.13
C ARG A 353 -19.97 23.01 1.27
N SER A 354 -18.66 22.86 1.46
CA SER A 354 -17.71 23.98 1.51
C SER A 354 -17.27 24.47 0.12
N LEU A 355 -17.66 23.75 -0.94
CA LEU A 355 -17.35 24.09 -2.33
C LEU A 355 -18.36 25.09 -2.90
N PRO A 356 -17.95 25.91 -3.89
CA PRO A 356 -18.88 26.66 -4.72
C PRO A 356 -19.93 25.77 -5.38
N ALA A 357 -21.10 26.34 -5.67
CA ALA A 357 -22.17 25.63 -6.37
C ALA A 357 -21.84 25.39 -7.85
N GLU A 358 -21.03 26.26 -8.45
CA GLU A 358 -20.55 26.08 -9.82
C GLU A 358 -19.25 25.26 -9.87
N GLY A 359 -19.24 24.25 -10.74
CA GLY A 359 -18.06 23.46 -11.06
C GLY A 359 -18.11 22.02 -10.52
N ASP A 360 -17.28 21.17 -11.13
CA ASP A 360 -17.15 19.76 -10.77
C ASP A 360 -15.85 19.55 -10.00
N TYR A 361 -15.98 18.97 -8.80
CA TYR A 361 -14.90 18.77 -7.86
C TYR A 361 -14.75 17.29 -7.51
N VAL A 362 -13.53 16.86 -7.23
CA VAL A 362 -13.21 15.47 -6.89
C VAL A 362 -12.54 15.42 -5.54
N LEU A 363 -13.19 14.74 -4.61
CA LEU A 363 -12.59 14.33 -3.36
C LEU A 363 -11.83 13.01 -3.56
N THR A 364 -10.51 13.10 -3.71
CA THR A 364 -9.68 11.91 -3.93
C THR A 364 -9.32 11.26 -2.60
N ILE A 365 -9.72 10.00 -2.42
CA ILE A 365 -9.29 9.15 -1.31
C ILE A 365 -8.34 8.10 -1.87
N ALA A 366 -7.11 8.06 -1.36
CA ALA A 366 -6.09 7.13 -1.81
C ALA A 366 -5.21 6.71 -0.64
N LEU A 367 -4.95 5.42 -0.49
CA LEU A 367 -4.19 4.85 0.62
C LEU A 367 -3.61 3.52 0.21
N ASP A 368 -2.58 3.07 0.92
CA ASP A 368 -2.04 1.73 0.73
C ASP A 368 -3.03 0.66 1.21
N GLY A 369 -3.15 -0.40 0.43
CA GLY A 369 -4.14 -1.46 0.66
C GLY A 369 -3.85 -2.32 1.89
N GLU A 370 -2.59 -2.39 2.32
CA GLU A 370 -2.15 -3.23 3.45
C GLU A 370 -2.40 -2.59 4.82
N ASN A 371 -2.51 -1.27 4.90
CA ASN A 371 -2.54 -0.55 6.18
C ASN A 371 -3.82 -0.79 6.99
N ALA A 372 -4.96 -0.90 6.31
CA ALA A 372 -6.26 -0.85 6.97
C ALA A 372 -6.69 -2.22 7.52
N TRP A 373 -6.82 -3.22 6.65
CA TRP A 373 -7.85 -4.25 6.83
C TRP A 373 -7.62 -5.17 8.03
N GLY A 374 -6.36 -5.50 8.36
CA GLY A 374 -6.04 -6.35 9.51
C GLY A 374 -6.45 -5.77 10.88
N GLY A 375 -6.57 -4.45 10.99
CA GLY A 375 -7.02 -3.79 12.22
C GLY A 375 -8.54 -3.69 12.38
N TYR A 376 -9.30 -3.87 11.30
CA TYR A 376 -10.76 -3.78 11.33
C TYR A 376 -11.39 -5.09 11.80
N VAL A 377 -12.63 -4.99 12.31
CA VAL A 377 -13.48 -6.16 12.53
C VAL A 377 -13.72 -6.87 11.20
N ASP A 378 -13.55 -8.19 11.19
CA ASP A 378 -13.82 -9.06 10.04
C ASP A 378 -13.20 -8.52 8.73
N ASP A 379 -11.92 -8.17 8.81
CA ASP A 379 -11.11 -7.73 7.67
C ASP A 379 -11.69 -6.49 6.95
N GLY A 380 -12.44 -5.66 7.67
CA GLY A 380 -13.05 -4.42 7.16
C GLY A 380 -14.45 -4.59 6.57
N ARG A 381 -14.99 -5.82 6.52
CA ARG A 381 -16.26 -6.11 5.84
C ARG A 381 -17.44 -5.26 6.32
N PRO A 382 -17.73 -5.14 7.64
CA PRO A 382 -18.86 -4.33 8.11
C PRO A 382 -18.68 -2.84 7.80
N PHE A 383 -17.44 -2.33 7.86
CA PHE A 383 -17.13 -0.93 7.57
C PHE A 383 -17.33 -0.62 6.09
N LEU A 384 -16.81 -1.47 5.19
CA LEU A 384 -16.94 -1.30 3.74
C LEU A 384 -18.40 -1.39 3.29
N GLU A 385 -19.19 -2.31 3.85
CA GLU A 385 -20.62 -2.38 3.57
C GLU A 385 -21.36 -1.12 4.00
N ALA A 386 -21.10 -0.63 5.22
CA ALA A 386 -21.70 0.61 5.72
C ALA A 386 -21.29 1.82 4.87
N LEU A 387 -20.01 1.91 4.49
CA LEU A 387 -19.46 2.98 3.67
C LEU A 387 -20.10 2.99 2.28
N TYR A 388 -20.07 1.87 1.55
CA TYR A 388 -20.64 1.79 0.21
C TYR A 388 -22.15 2.01 0.21
N ARG A 389 -22.88 1.52 1.21
CA ARG A 389 -24.31 1.78 1.34
C ARG A 389 -24.61 3.26 1.53
N ARG A 390 -23.83 3.96 2.36
CA ARG A 390 -23.99 5.41 2.60
C ARG A 390 -23.61 6.23 1.38
N LEU A 391 -22.51 5.91 0.71
CA LEU A 391 -22.11 6.57 -0.54
C LEU A 391 -23.17 6.39 -1.63
N ALA A 392 -23.70 5.18 -1.81
CA ALA A 392 -24.73 4.91 -2.81
C ALA A 392 -26.08 5.61 -2.52
N ALA A 393 -26.35 5.93 -1.25
CA ALA A 393 -27.58 6.62 -0.83
C ALA A 393 -27.41 8.15 -0.71
N SER A 394 -26.20 8.68 -0.88
CA SER A 394 -25.92 10.11 -0.71
C SER A 394 -26.47 10.92 -1.87
N PRO A 395 -27.30 11.96 -1.64
CA PRO A 395 -27.71 12.88 -2.69
C PRO A 395 -26.65 13.96 -2.97
N GLU A 396 -25.61 14.06 -2.14
CA GLU A 396 -24.58 15.12 -2.19
C GLU A 396 -23.24 14.63 -2.73
N LEU A 397 -23.06 13.31 -2.86
CA LEU A 397 -21.82 12.70 -3.30
C LEU A 397 -22.09 11.71 -4.43
N GLU A 398 -21.28 11.80 -5.50
CA GLU A 398 -21.26 10.81 -6.57
C GLU A 398 -19.93 10.05 -6.55
N THR A 399 -20.00 8.73 -6.70
CA THR A 399 -18.79 7.89 -6.84
C THR A 399 -18.49 7.67 -8.33
N THR A 400 -17.29 8.01 -8.74
CA THR A 400 -16.84 7.87 -10.13
C THR A 400 -15.43 7.29 -10.22
N THR A 401 -15.01 6.94 -11.43
CA THR A 401 -13.63 6.51 -11.72
C THR A 401 -12.88 7.68 -12.34
N CYS A 402 -11.55 7.69 -12.25
CA CYS A 402 -10.73 8.76 -12.81
C CYS A 402 -10.91 8.85 -14.33
N ALA A 403 -10.95 7.71 -15.03
CA ALA A 403 -11.19 7.65 -16.46
C ALA A 403 -12.58 8.15 -16.85
N ARG A 404 -13.63 7.87 -16.05
CA ARG A 404 -14.99 8.39 -16.31
C ARG A 404 -15.03 9.90 -16.13
N PHE A 405 -14.47 10.42 -15.04
CA PHE A 405 -14.35 11.86 -14.83
C PHE A 405 -13.65 12.53 -16.01
N LEU A 406 -12.52 11.99 -16.49
CA LEU A 406 -11.78 12.57 -17.61
C LEU A 406 -12.44 12.39 -18.99
N ALA A 407 -13.46 11.55 -19.11
CA ALA A 407 -14.26 11.47 -20.33
C ALA A 407 -15.19 12.69 -20.45
N GLU A 408 -15.63 13.24 -19.32
CA GLU A 408 -16.50 14.42 -19.23
C GLU A 408 -15.70 15.71 -19.04
N HIS A 409 -14.47 15.61 -18.50
CA HIS A 409 -13.56 16.72 -18.27
C HIS A 409 -12.22 16.48 -18.99
N PRO A 410 -12.11 16.86 -20.28
CA PRO A 410 -10.88 16.70 -21.04
C PRO A 410 -9.69 17.37 -20.35
N VAL A 411 -8.54 16.70 -20.36
CA VAL A 411 -7.31 17.15 -19.68
C VAL A 411 -6.95 18.60 -20.04
N ASP A 412 -7.12 19.00 -21.31
CA ASP A 412 -6.82 20.35 -21.80
C ASP A 412 -7.72 21.46 -21.23
N GLU A 413 -8.88 21.10 -20.65
CA GLU A 413 -9.83 22.04 -20.05
C GLU A 413 -9.61 22.19 -18.53
N LEU A 414 -8.86 21.28 -17.92
CA LEU A 414 -8.56 21.33 -16.49
C LEU A 414 -7.67 22.54 -16.12
N PRO A 415 -7.77 23.06 -14.89
CA PRO A 415 -6.83 24.06 -14.38
C PRO A 415 -5.41 23.50 -14.36
N ARG A 416 -4.42 24.33 -14.69
CA ARG A 416 -3.01 23.94 -14.73
C ARG A 416 -2.39 23.96 -13.34
N VAL A 417 -1.56 22.95 -13.01
CA VAL A 417 -0.62 23.04 -11.87
C VAL A 417 0.48 24.05 -12.22
N HIS A 418 0.68 25.08 -11.40
CA HIS A 418 1.62 26.16 -11.72
C HIS A 418 3.07 25.69 -11.87
N ALA A 419 3.62 25.07 -10.82
CA ALA A 419 4.98 24.56 -10.79
C ALA A 419 4.99 23.24 -10.03
N LEU A 420 4.74 22.12 -10.74
CA LEU A 420 4.66 20.81 -10.11
C LEU A 420 5.94 20.51 -9.33
N ALA A 421 5.81 20.37 -8.01
CA ALA A 421 6.91 20.02 -7.14
C ALA A 421 7.43 18.62 -7.47
N THR A 422 8.75 18.44 -7.36
CA THR A 422 9.37 17.12 -7.51
C THR A 422 9.48 16.47 -6.15
N ALA A 423 8.42 15.76 -5.76
CA ALA A 423 8.15 15.34 -4.38
C ALA A 423 7.24 14.10 -4.34
N SER A 424 7.13 13.47 -3.16
CA SER A 424 6.27 12.30 -2.89
C SER A 424 5.16 12.61 -1.91
N TRP A 425 4.26 11.64 -1.70
CA TRP A 425 3.28 11.72 -0.61
C TRP A 425 3.86 11.39 0.78
N ILE A 426 5.13 10.96 0.86
CA ILE A 426 5.80 10.63 2.12
C ILE A 426 6.48 11.88 2.67
N ASP A 427 6.42 12.00 3.99
CA ASP A 427 7.20 12.95 4.77
C ASP A 427 8.20 12.14 5.63
N GLU A 428 9.49 12.36 5.41
CA GLU A 428 10.54 11.64 6.15
C GLU A 428 10.61 12.16 7.61
N ALA A 429 10.78 11.25 8.56
CA ALA A 429 11.01 11.63 9.95
C ALA A 429 12.34 12.41 10.10
N GLY A 430 12.24 13.72 10.28
CA GLY A 430 13.40 14.62 10.43
C GLY A 430 13.53 15.66 9.31
N SER A 431 12.76 15.53 8.23
CA SER A 431 12.56 16.59 7.25
C SER A 431 11.68 17.71 7.80
N ARG A 432 11.74 18.89 7.16
CA ARG A 432 10.73 19.93 7.42
C ARG A 432 9.37 19.39 6.97
N PRO A 433 8.29 19.59 7.74
CA PRO A 433 6.98 19.07 7.38
C PRO A 433 6.59 19.40 5.94
N GLY A 434 6.25 18.36 5.17
CA GLY A 434 5.71 18.46 3.82
C GLY A 434 6.42 17.60 2.77
N ALA A 435 5.71 17.31 1.69
CA ALA A 435 6.10 16.40 0.59
C ALA A 435 7.54 16.58 0.05
N ASP A 436 8.38 15.56 0.17
CA ASP A 436 9.74 15.55 -0.35
C ASP A 436 10.13 14.18 -0.95
N LEU A 437 11.39 13.99 -1.34
CA LEU A 437 11.96 12.71 -1.77
C LEU A 437 13.08 12.21 -0.84
N GLY A 438 13.23 12.82 0.34
CA GLY A 438 14.36 12.62 1.26
C GLY A 438 14.53 11.17 1.71
N THR A 439 13.42 10.43 1.77
CA THR A 439 13.40 8.99 2.10
C THR A 439 14.22 8.13 1.14
N TRP A 440 14.45 8.57 -0.10
CA TRP A 440 15.15 7.80 -1.13
C TRP A 440 16.38 8.49 -1.72
N ILE A 441 16.63 9.76 -1.39
CA ILE A 441 17.77 10.51 -1.92
C ILE A 441 18.17 11.64 -0.98
N GLY A 442 19.49 11.86 -0.83
CA GLY A 442 20.04 12.95 -0.01
C GLY A 442 21.10 12.51 0.98
N GLU A 443 21.04 11.27 1.49
CA GLU A 443 22.13 10.67 2.28
C GLU A 443 23.18 9.99 1.40
N HIS A 444 24.38 9.78 1.97
CA HIS A 444 25.46 9.09 1.26
C HIS A 444 25.07 7.68 0.83
N ASP A 445 24.43 6.91 1.72
CA ASP A 445 24.04 5.53 1.44
C ASP A 445 22.89 5.45 0.43
N GLU A 446 21.93 6.37 0.50
CA GLU A 446 20.81 6.51 -0.46
C GLU A 446 21.34 6.86 -1.85
N ASN A 447 22.25 7.84 -1.95
CA ASN A 447 22.84 8.27 -3.22
C ASN A 447 23.73 7.21 -3.86
N ALA A 448 24.29 6.29 -3.07
CA ALA A 448 25.18 5.23 -3.54
C ALA A 448 24.43 3.98 -4.01
N ALA A 449 23.20 3.76 -3.52
CA ALA A 449 22.32 2.66 -3.92
C ALA A 449 21.76 2.89 -5.33
#